data_AF-A0A0C2DGC3-F1
#
_entry.id   AF-A0A0C2DGC3-F1
#
_cell.length_a   1.000
_cell.length_b   1.000
_cell.length_c   1.000
_cell.angle_alpha   90.00
_cell.angle_beta   90.00
_cell.angle_gamma   90.00
#
_symmetry.space_group_name_H-M   'P 1'
#
loop_
_entity.id
_entity.type
_entity.pdbx_description
1 polymer ?
#
loop_
_entity_poly.entity_id
_entity_poly.type
_entity_poly.pdbx_seq_one_letter_code
_entity_poly.pdbx_strand_id
1 'polypeptide(L)'
;MDKNVYSEILNNHLLPWATTHYENGYWILQQDGAPAHLTKSTQYWCLANLPDASEWPANSPDLNVLDFSIWAMLEQKACHKRNTSVQVSRRCLEKAWNEIPQDHVRAAVEEYLKLLKTVIRTKGGHIE
;
A
#
# COMPACT_ATOMS: atom_id res chain seq x y z
N MET A 1 -6.80 11.64 5.30
CA MET A 1 -5.66 12.45 4.85
C MET A 1 -6.14 13.33 3.70
N ASP A 2 -5.72 14.60 3.64
CA ASP A 2 -6.06 15.47 2.51
C ASP A 2 -5.00 15.40 1.38
N LYS A 3 -5.28 16.07 0.26
CA LYS A 3 -4.40 16.07 -0.92
C LYS A 3 -3.03 16.73 -0.71
N ASN A 4 -2.94 17.70 0.20
CA ASN A 4 -1.70 18.44 0.43
C ASN A 4 -0.73 17.56 1.21
N VAL A 5 -1.22 16.93 2.28
CA VAL A 5 -0.45 15.94 3.05
C VAL A 5 -0.03 14.77 2.16
N TYR A 6 -0.91 14.31 1.27
CA TYR A 6 -0.55 13.24 0.33
C TYR A 6 0.55 13.67 -0.64
N SER A 7 0.46 14.89 -1.17
CA SER A 7 1.49 15.45 -2.05
C SER A 7 2.84 15.55 -1.33
N GLU A 8 2.87 15.93 -0.06
CA GLU A 8 4.10 15.94 0.74
C GLU A 8 4.69 14.53 0.88
N ILE A 9 3.86 13.51 1.12
CA ILE A 9 4.34 12.12 1.21
C ILE A 9 4.94 11.66 -0.11
N LEU A 10 4.29 11.96 -1.24
CA LEU A 10 4.78 11.61 -2.57
C LEU A 10 6.16 12.23 -2.87
N ASN A 11 6.31 13.52 -2.58
CA ASN A 11 7.53 14.27 -2.87
C ASN A 11 8.67 13.99 -1.88
N ASN A 12 8.36 13.90 -0.59
CA ASN A 12 9.38 13.85 0.46
C ASN A 12 9.76 12.43 0.88
N HIS A 13 8.91 11.44 0.58
CA HIS A 13 9.12 10.06 1.02
C HIS A 13 9.14 9.08 -0.15
N LEU A 14 8.06 9.03 -0.96
CA LEU A 14 7.96 8.01 -2.01
C LEU A 14 9.04 8.17 -3.08
N LEU A 15 9.08 9.33 -3.75
CA LEU A 15 9.99 9.53 -4.88
C LEU A 15 11.47 9.40 -4.49
N PRO A 16 11.95 10.04 -3.40
CA PRO A 16 13.34 9.88 -2.99
C PRO A 16 13.70 8.43 -2.64
N TRP A 17 12.79 7.72 -1.94
CA TRP A 17 13.03 6.33 -1.56
C TRP A 17 13.07 5.43 -2.79
N ALA A 18 12.09 5.55 -3.70
CA ALA A 18 12.02 4.74 -4.90
C ALA A 18 13.22 4.98 -5.83
N THR A 19 13.60 6.23 -6.06
CA THR A 19 14.80 6.57 -6.84
C THR A 19 16.06 5.96 -6.23
N THR A 20 16.17 5.92 -4.90
CA THR A 20 17.33 5.35 -4.21
C THR A 20 17.37 3.81 -4.30
N HIS A 21 16.22 3.13 -4.28
CA HIS A 21 16.17 1.67 -4.20
C HIS A 21 16.04 0.99 -5.56
N TYR A 22 15.35 1.63 -6.51
CA TYR A 22 15.10 1.07 -7.82
C TYR A 22 15.95 1.71 -8.91
N GLU A 23 16.54 2.88 -8.70
CA GLU A 23 17.34 3.61 -9.70
C GLU A 23 16.62 3.67 -11.06
N ASN A 24 17.17 3.02 -12.09
CA ASN A 24 16.61 2.92 -13.45
C ASN A 24 15.72 1.68 -13.66
N GLY A 25 15.43 0.95 -12.58
CA GLY A 25 14.57 -0.22 -12.58
C GLY A 25 13.10 0.16 -12.76
N TYR A 26 12.33 -0.78 -13.32
CA TYR A 26 10.90 -0.60 -13.50
C TYR A 26 10.15 -1.01 -12.23
N TRP A 27 9.28 -0.12 -11.76
CA TRP A 27 8.42 -0.33 -10.60
C TRP A 27 7.06 0.32 -10.87
N ILE A 28 6.05 -0.04 -10.09
CA ILE A 28 4.70 0.49 -10.24
C ILE A 28 4.21 0.94 -8.87
N LEU A 29 3.65 2.15 -8.80
CA LEU A 29 2.90 2.56 -7.61
C LEU A 29 1.49 1.99 -7.67
N GLN A 30 1.09 1.24 -6.66
CA GLN A 30 -0.28 0.82 -6.42
C GLN A 30 -0.89 1.69 -5.31
N GLN A 31 -2.03 2.33 -5.58
CA GLN A 31 -2.77 3.18 -4.64
C GLN A 31 -4.27 2.95 -4.81
N ASP A 32 -5.04 3.04 -3.72
CA ASP A 32 -6.49 2.89 -3.76
C ASP A 32 -7.20 4.15 -4.31
N GLY A 33 -8.51 4.06 -4.48
CA GLY A 33 -9.36 5.15 -4.96
C GLY A 33 -9.67 6.24 -3.92
N ALA A 34 -8.85 6.45 -2.89
CA ALA A 34 -9.12 7.49 -1.90
C ALA A 34 -9.20 8.88 -2.56
N PRO A 35 -10.05 9.81 -2.08
CA PRO A 35 -10.25 11.10 -2.75
C PRO A 35 -8.98 11.93 -2.97
N ALA A 36 -7.99 11.83 -2.07
CA ALA A 36 -6.70 12.50 -2.21
C ALA A 36 -5.89 11.95 -3.40
N HIS A 37 -5.97 10.65 -3.64
CA HIS A 37 -5.25 9.96 -4.72
C HIS A 37 -5.85 10.32 -6.08
N LEU A 38 -7.17 10.47 -6.14
CA LEU A 38 -7.92 10.78 -7.37
C LEU A 38 -7.90 12.26 -7.78
N THR A 39 -7.23 13.14 -7.03
CA THR A 39 -7.17 14.55 -7.42
C THR A 39 -6.36 14.75 -8.70
N LYS A 40 -6.76 15.72 -9.54
CA LYS A 40 -6.02 16.07 -10.76
C LYS A 40 -4.53 16.34 -10.49
N SER A 41 -4.23 17.08 -9.41
CA SER A 41 -2.86 17.39 -9.02
C SER A 41 -2.04 16.13 -8.73
N THR A 42 -2.61 15.17 -8.03
CA THR A 42 -1.94 13.91 -7.70
C THR A 42 -1.74 13.04 -8.93
N GLN A 43 -2.76 12.93 -9.79
CA GLN A 43 -2.67 12.16 -11.03
C GLN A 43 -1.62 12.76 -11.99
N TYR A 44 -1.59 14.09 -12.14
CA TYR A 44 -0.54 14.76 -12.92
C TYR A 44 0.85 14.55 -12.34
N TRP A 45 0.99 14.58 -11.01
CA TRP A 45 2.26 14.30 -10.36
C TRP A 45 2.71 12.86 -10.63
N CYS A 46 1.81 11.87 -10.55
CA CYS A 46 2.13 10.47 -10.83
C CYS A 46 2.63 10.30 -12.26
N LEU A 47 1.90 10.86 -13.23
CA LEU A 47 2.29 10.83 -14.65
C LEU A 47 3.65 11.47 -14.93
N ALA A 48 4.00 12.54 -14.21
CA ALA A 48 5.24 13.27 -14.43
C ALA A 48 6.46 12.63 -13.76
N ASN A 49 6.29 11.88 -12.67
CA ASN A 49 7.40 11.44 -11.82
C ASN A 49 7.55 9.93 -11.72
N LEU A 50 6.52 9.15 -12.07
CA LEU A 50 6.52 7.71 -11.90
C LEU A 50 6.59 7.00 -13.26
N PRO A 51 7.32 5.87 -13.37
CA PRO A 51 7.30 5.05 -14.57
C PRO A 51 5.91 4.48 -14.86
N ASP A 52 5.16 4.13 -13.81
CA ASP A 52 3.76 3.72 -13.89
C ASP A 52 3.06 3.91 -12.54
N ALA A 53 1.76 4.18 -12.60
CA ALA A 53 0.87 4.20 -11.45
C ALA A 53 -0.37 3.40 -11.83
N SER A 54 -0.50 2.19 -11.27
CA SER A 54 -1.56 1.25 -11.66
C SER A 54 -2.94 1.86 -11.41
N GLU A 55 -3.82 1.73 -12.41
CA GLU A 55 -5.25 1.98 -12.20
C GLU A 55 -5.80 0.97 -11.18
N TRP A 56 -6.64 1.46 -10.26
CA TRP A 56 -7.23 0.64 -9.20
C TRP A 56 -8.75 0.57 -9.38
N PRO A 57 -9.34 -0.64 -9.44
CA PRO A 57 -10.79 -0.76 -9.47
C PRO A 57 -11.38 -0.26 -8.14
N ALA A 58 -12.46 0.52 -8.23
CA ALA A 58 -13.16 1.01 -7.03
C ALA A 58 -13.68 -0.18 -6.19
N ASN A 59 -13.72 0.01 -4.86
CA ASN A 59 -14.24 -0.98 -3.89
C ASN A 59 -13.59 -2.38 -3.98
N SER A 60 -12.28 -2.43 -4.24
CA SER A 60 -11.54 -3.70 -4.31
C SER A 60 -10.46 -3.81 -3.22
N PRO A 61 -10.82 -3.76 -1.92
CA PRO A 61 -9.84 -3.95 -0.84
C PRO A 61 -9.22 -5.36 -0.90
N ASP A 62 -9.96 -6.35 -1.41
CA ASP A 62 -9.52 -7.74 -1.58
C ASP A 62 -8.30 -7.88 -2.50
N LEU A 63 -8.00 -6.84 -3.28
CA LEU A 63 -6.83 -6.79 -4.16
C LEU A 63 -5.65 -6.04 -3.53
N ASN A 64 -5.85 -5.25 -2.47
CA ASN A 64 -4.77 -4.47 -1.90
C ASN A 64 -3.95 -5.31 -0.90
N VAL A 65 -2.70 -5.61 -1.25
CA VAL A 65 -1.76 -6.39 -0.40
C VAL A 65 -1.62 -5.81 1.00
N LEU A 66 -1.68 -4.48 1.12
CA LEU A 66 -1.65 -3.84 2.43
C LEU A 66 -2.90 -4.19 3.25
N ASP A 67 -4.08 -4.19 2.64
CA ASP A 67 -5.36 -4.41 3.32
C ASP A 67 -5.59 -5.88 3.70
N PHE A 68 -5.42 -6.82 2.77
CA PHE A 68 -5.73 -8.23 3.06
C PHE A 68 -4.64 -8.95 3.86
N SER A 69 -3.41 -8.41 3.93
CA SER A 69 -2.28 -9.12 4.57
C SER A 69 -1.50 -8.26 5.58
N ILE A 70 -0.92 -7.14 5.14
CA ILE A 70 0.08 -6.43 5.94
C ILE A 70 -0.55 -5.75 7.17
N TRP A 71 -1.70 -5.09 7.00
CA TRP A 71 -2.40 -4.44 8.11
C TRP A 71 -2.87 -5.43 9.17
N ALA A 72 -3.39 -6.59 8.76
CA ALA A 72 -3.79 -7.65 9.70
C ALA A 72 -2.62 -8.14 10.56
N MET A 73 -1.43 -8.33 9.96
CA MET A 73 -0.23 -8.72 10.71
C MET A 73 0.23 -7.61 11.67
N LEU A 74 0.21 -6.36 11.22
CA LEU A 74 0.60 -5.22 12.04
C LEU A 74 -0.34 -5.05 13.23
N GLU A 75 -1.65 -5.16 13.02
CA GLU A 75 -2.63 -5.12 14.10
C GLU A 75 -2.40 -6.26 15.10
N GLN A 76 -2.24 -7.50 14.61
CA GLN A 76 -1.99 -8.66 15.46
C GLN A 76 -0.74 -8.47 16.35
N LYS A 77 0.35 -7.92 15.79
CA LYS A 77 1.62 -7.71 16.51
C LYS A 77 1.60 -6.47 17.42
N ALA A 78 1.10 -5.34 16.92
CA ALA A 78 1.17 -4.06 17.61
C ALA A 78 0.03 -3.83 18.62
N CYS A 79 -1.12 -4.48 18.42
CA CYS A 79 -2.32 -4.32 19.25
C CYS A 79 -2.59 -5.52 20.17
N HIS A 80 -1.67 -6.50 20.25
CA HIS A 80 -1.80 -7.64 21.18
C HIS A 80 -2.00 -7.18 22.65
N LYS A 81 -1.44 -6.02 23.02
CA LYS A 81 -1.67 -5.39 24.31
C LYS A 81 -2.30 -4.02 24.10
N ARG A 82 -3.20 -3.64 25.02
CA ARG A 82 -3.80 -2.31 25.00
C ARG A 82 -2.72 -1.26 25.20
N ASN A 83 -2.51 -0.45 24.17
CA ASN A 83 -1.58 0.68 24.24
C ASN A 83 -2.23 1.83 25.02
N THR A 84 -1.47 2.42 25.95
CA THR A 84 -1.97 3.46 26.87
C THR A 84 -1.76 4.89 26.34
N SER A 85 -1.02 5.06 25.24
CA SER A 85 -0.80 6.35 24.58
C SER A 85 -0.42 6.18 23.11
N VAL A 86 -0.59 7.26 22.34
CA VAL A 86 -0.19 7.33 20.92
C VAL A 86 1.30 7.02 20.74
N GLN A 87 2.16 7.47 21.66
CA GLN A 87 3.61 7.22 21.60
C GLN A 87 3.95 5.74 21.79
N VAL A 88 3.20 5.05 22.65
CA VAL A 88 3.35 3.60 22.80
C VAL A 88 2.86 2.90 21.53
N SER A 89 1.70 3.28 20.98
CA SER A 89 1.19 2.72 19.73
C SER A 89 2.18 2.87 18.57
N ARG A 90 2.79 4.05 18.42
CA ARG A 90 3.80 4.30 17.38
C ARG A 90 5.00 3.36 17.51
N ARG A 91 5.57 3.22 18.72
CA ARG A 91 6.70 2.31 18.96
C ARG A 91 6.33 0.85 18.72
N CYS A 92 5.13 0.44 19.11
CA CYS A 92 4.63 -0.92 18.85
C CYS A 92 4.48 -1.19 17.35
N LEU A 93 3.95 -0.22 16.58
CA LEU A 93 3.83 -0.32 15.13
C LEU A 93 5.19 -0.34 14.42
N GLU A 94 6.12 0.55 14.79
CA GLU A 94 7.48 0.58 14.24
C GLU A 94 8.21 -0.74 14.52
N LYS A 95 8.07 -1.29 15.73
CA LYS A 95 8.62 -2.62 16.07
C LYS A 95 7.98 -3.71 15.21
N ALA A 96 6.65 -3.75 15.14
CA ALA A 96 5.92 -4.76 14.38
C ALA A 96 6.29 -4.73 12.90
N TRP A 97 6.43 -3.53 12.31
CA TRP A 97 6.84 -3.31 10.92
C TRP A 97 8.22 -3.91 10.63
N ASN A 98 9.21 -3.62 11.50
CA ASN A 98 10.56 -4.14 11.34
C ASN A 98 10.67 -5.66 11.56
N GLU A 99 9.68 -6.27 12.22
CA GLU A 99 9.60 -7.71 12.45
C GLU A 99 8.71 -8.45 11.43
N ILE A 100 8.25 -7.78 10.36
CA ILE A 100 7.54 -8.46 9.28
C ILE A 100 8.53 -9.34 8.50
N PRO A 101 8.32 -10.67 8.44
CA PRO A 101 9.18 -11.54 7.66
C PRO A 101 9.08 -11.21 6.16
N GLN A 102 10.20 -11.10 5.47
CA GLN A 102 10.21 -10.80 4.04
C GLN A 102 9.53 -11.90 3.21
N ASP A 103 9.61 -13.15 3.65
CA ASP A 103 8.89 -14.28 3.01
C ASP A 103 7.37 -14.11 3.08
N HIS A 104 6.86 -13.47 4.15
CA HIS A 104 5.44 -13.16 4.26
C HIS A 104 5.03 -12.07 3.26
N VAL A 105 5.84 -11.02 3.12
CA VAL A 105 5.61 -9.96 2.12
C VAL A 105 5.60 -10.56 0.71
N ARG A 106 6.55 -11.44 0.40
CA ARG A 106 6.61 -12.13 -0.90
C ARG A 106 5.38 -13.00 -1.13
N ALA A 107 4.99 -13.81 -0.15
CA ALA A 107 3.80 -14.65 -0.26
C ALA A 107 2.51 -13.83 -0.48
N ALA A 108 2.38 -12.68 0.18
CA ALA A 108 1.24 -11.79 0.00
C ALA A 108 1.19 -11.20 -1.43
N VAL A 109 2.33 -10.79 -1.98
CA VAL A 109 2.43 -10.32 -3.37
C VAL A 109 2.13 -11.43 -4.38
N GLU A 110 2.56 -12.66 -4.12
CA GLU A 110 2.23 -13.81 -4.96
C GLU A 110 0.73 -14.16 -4.90
N GLU A 111 0.10 -14.00 -3.73
CA GLU A 111 -1.34 -14.22 -3.55
C GLU A 111 -2.16 -13.19 -4.33
N TYR A 112 -1.75 -11.92 -4.34
CA TYR A 112 -2.38 -10.88 -5.17
C TYR A 112 -2.55 -11.32 -6.63
N LEU A 113 -1.53 -11.94 -7.22
CA LEU A 113 -1.59 -12.45 -8.59
C LEU A 113 -2.64 -13.56 -8.77
N LYS A 114 -2.86 -14.39 -7.74
CA LYS A 114 -3.90 -15.43 -7.76
C LYS A 114 -5.29 -14.82 -7.57
N LEU A 115 -5.44 -13.85 -6.68
CA LEU A 115 -6.69 -13.12 -6.46
C LEU A 115 -7.11 -12.39 -7.73
N LEU A 116 -6.19 -11.70 -8.40
CA LEU A 116 -6.47 -11.03 -9.68
C LEU A 116 -6.98 -12.00 -10.75
N LYS A 117 -6.33 -13.17 -10.90
CA LYS A 117 -6.80 -14.23 -11.82
C LYS A 117 -8.19 -14.73 -11.45
N THR A 118 -8.49 -14.84 -10.15
CA THR A 118 -9.80 -15.26 -9.67
C THR A 118 -10.87 -14.20 -9.99
N VAL A 119 -10.59 -12.92 -9.75
CA VAL A 119 -11.49 -11.80 -10.11
C VAL A 119 -11.79 -11.79 -11.61
N ILE A 120 -10.77 -12.02 -12.45
CA ILE A 120 -10.97 -12.13 -13.91
C ILE A 120 -11.90 -13.30 -14.24
N ARG A 121 -11.68 -14.47 -13.61
CA ARG A 121 -12.52 -15.67 -13.81
C ARG A 121 -13.95 -15.46 -13.34
N THR A 122 -14.16 -14.73 -12.25
CA THR A 122 -15.48 -14.40 -11.69
C THR A 122 -16.11 -13.18 -12.38
N LYS A 123 -15.47 -12.60 -13.41
CA LYS A 123 -15.92 -11.41 -14.14
C LYS A 123 -16.19 -10.21 -13.23
N GLY A 124 -15.32 -9.98 -12.25
CA GLY A 124 -15.46 -8.88 -11.28
C GLY A 124 -16.34 -9.22 -10.07
N GLY A 125 -16.75 -10.48 -9.90
CA GLY A 125 -17.42 -10.94 -8.69
C GLY A 125 -16.48 -10.95 -7.48
N HIS A 126 -17.05 -10.75 -6.29
CA HIS A 126 -16.33 -10.81 -5.01
C HIS A 126 -15.65 -12.18 -4.82
N ILE A 127 -14.53 -12.16 -4.10
CA ILE A 127 -13.65 -13.29 -3.84
C ILE A 127 -13.45 -13.41 -2.32
N GLU A 128 -13.64 -14.61 -1.79
CA GLU A 128 -13.36 -14.97 -0.39
C GLU A 128 -12.05 -15.76 -0.29
#